data_AF-A9E3E3-F1
#
_entry.id   AF-A9E3E3-F1
#
_cell.length_a   1.000
_cell.length_b   1.000
_cell.length_c   1.000
_cell.angle_alpha   90.00
_cell.angle_beta   90.00
_cell.angle_gamma   90.00
#
_symmetry.space_group_name_H-M   'P 1'
#
loop_
_entity.id
_entity.type
_entity.pdbx_description
1 polymer ?
#
loop_
_entity_poly.entity_id
_entity_poly.type
_entity_poly.pdbx_seq_one_letter_code
_entity_poly.pdbx_strand_id
1 'polypeptide(L)'
;MAGVYALIGAWFARQELQKVYEVKSRLYENGQYSGSSDVTVKLLMIAAVVLFLAISTGIILTRRKAQKNGEHMFDKTAIKLVINFLIPLATGGIFALILLQKGFVGFVAPVTLIFYGLACVNASQHTFGHVKYLGFANIILGLISTQYVGYGLYFWAIGFGVFHIIYGGLMYILLERTAK
;
A
#
# COMPACT_ATOMS: atom_id res chain seq x y z
N MET A 1 1.80 6.25 -11.00
CA MET A 1 2.02 7.22 -9.90
C MET A 1 2.08 6.55 -8.53
N ALA A 2 1.04 5.81 -8.10
CA ALA A 2 1.02 5.17 -6.78
C ALA A 2 2.30 4.37 -6.43
N GLY A 3 2.81 3.56 -7.37
CA GLY A 3 4.04 2.79 -7.13
C GLY A 3 5.31 3.63 -6.95
N VAL A 4 5.41 4.79 -7.61
CA VAL A 4 6.54 5.72 -7.44
C VAL A 4 6.48 6.35 -6.06
N TYR A 5 5.29 6.79 -5.62
CA TYR A 5 5.10 7.34 -4.27
C TYR A 5 5.42 6.32 -3.19
N ALA A 6 5.05 5.05 -3.39
CA ALA A 6 5.39 3.97 -2.47
C ALA A 6 6.91 3.74 -2.39
N LEU A 7 7.64 3.72 -3.51
CA LEU A 7 9.09 3.55 -3.48
C LEU A 7 9.82 4.73 -2.81
N ILE A 8 9.38 5.98 -3.07
CA ILE A 8 9.92 7.17 -2.41
C ILE A 8 9.64 7.12 -0.90
N GLY A 9 8.40 6.79 -0.51
CA GLY A 9 8.03 6.61 0.89
C GLY A 9 8.85 5.53 1.58
N ALA A 10 9.08 4.39 0.91
CA ALA A 10 9.91 3.32 1.42
C ALA A 10 11.37 3.74 1.62
N TRP A 11 11.91 4.58 0.73
CA TRP A 11 13.25 5.14 0.88
C TRP A 11 13.36 6.04 2.12
N PHE A 12 12.42 6.96 2.34
CA PHE A 12 12.39 7.78 3.56
C PHE A 12 12.19 6.94 4.83
N ALA A 13 11.28 5.95 4.79
CA ALA A 13 11.07 5.03 5.90
C ALA A 13 12.34 4.24 6.24
N ARG A 14 13.13 3.85 5.24
CA ARG A 14 14.42 3.17 5.44
C ARG A 14 15.43 4.07 6.15
N GLN A 15 15.50 5.35 5.80
CA GLN A 15 16.39 6.30 6.48
C GLN A 15 16.04 6.45 7.96
N GLU A 16 14.74 6.59 8.27
CA GLU A 16 14.30 6.68 9.67
C GLU A 16 14.60 5.39 10.44
N LEU A 17 14.42 4.22 9.82
CA LEU A 17 14.81 2.95 10.44
C LEU A 17 16.32 2.83 10.66
N GLN A 18 17.15 3.27 9.71
CA GLN A 18 18.61 3.20 9.84
C GLN A 18 19.13 4.06 11.00
N LYS A 19 18.56 5.25 11.21
CA LYS A 19 18.88 6.11 12.37
C LYS A 19 18.65 5.37 13.69
N VAL A 20 17.59 4.55 13.79
CA VAL A 20 17.33 3.72 14.98
C VAL A 20 18.35 2.61 15.13
N TYR A 21 18.69 1.91 14.05
CA TYR A 21 19.66 0.81 14.10
C TYR A 21 21.06 1.31 14.52
N GLU A 22 21.51 2.47 14.04
CA GLU A 22 22.77 3.09 14.45
C GLU A 22 22.76 3.61 15.90
N VAL A 23 21.62 4.10 16.38
CA VAL A 23 21.46 4.53 17.78
C VAL A 23 21.37 3.33 18.73
N LYS A 24 20.73 2.22 18.29
CA LYS A 24 20.61 0.99 19.07
C LYS A 24 21.95 0.27 19.24
N SER A 25 22.84 0.35 18.25
CA SER A 25 24.21 -0.20 18.37
C SER A 25 25.09 0.62 19.32
N ARG A 26 24.94 1.95 19.36
CA ARG A 26 25.67 2.83 20.31
C ARG A 26 25.14 2.75 21.75
N LEU A 27 23.86 2.42 21.96
CA LEU A 27 23.23 2.39 23.28
C LEU A 27 23.21 1.00 23.95
N TYR A 28 23.50 -0.08 23.22
CA TYR A 28 23.75 -1.38 23.84
C TYR A 28 24.97 -1.36 24.79
N GLU A 29 25.85 -0.34 24.65
CA GLU A 29 26.90 -0.03 25.62
C GLU A 29 26.42 0.72 26.87
N ASN A 30 25.27 1.40 26.85
CA ASN A 30 24.85 2.36 27.89
C ASN A 30 23.44 2.14 28.50
N GLY A 31 22.76 1.03 28.19
CA GLY A 31 21.70 0.46 29.05
C GLY A 31 20.37 1.22 29.22
N GLN A 32 20.07 2.28 28.45
CA GLN A 32 18.78 2.97 28.52
C GLN A 32 18.16 3.18 27.13
N TYR A 33 16.88 2.78 26.96
CA TYR A 33 16.12 3.03 25.74
C TYR A 33 14.71 3.56 26.05
N SER A 34 14.43 4.76 25.55
CA SER A 34 13.10 5.40 25.53
C SER A 34 12.88 6.07 24.15
N GLY A 35 13.03 5.30 23.07
CA GLY A 35 13.07 5.82 21.68
C GLY A 35 12.21 5.09 20.65
N SER A 36 11.42 4.09 21.03
CA SER A 36 10.62 3.28 20.09
C SER A 36 9.38 4.00 19.54
N SER A 37 8.80 4.93 20.30
CA SER A 37 7.55 5.61 19.95
C SER A 37 7.71 6.66 18.83
N ASP A 38 8.79 7.42 18.82
CA ASP A 38 9.01 8.51 17.85
C ASP A 38 9.12 7.99 16.40
N VAL A 39 9.80 6.86 16.20
CA VAL A 39 10.00 6.29 14.87
C VAL A 39 8.72 5.68 14.32
N THR A 40 7.92 5.02 15.17
CA THR A 40 6.60 4.52 14.77
C THR A 40 5.69 5.66 14.32
N VAL A 41 5.71 6.80 15.01
CA VAL A 41 4.93 8.00 14.61
C VAL A 41 5.41 8.54 13.26
N LYS A 42 6.72 8.65 13.04
CA LYS A 42 7.29 9.09 11.75
C LYS A 42 6.93 8.15 10.61
N LEU A 43 7.01 6.83 10.82
CA LEU A 43 6.62 5.83 9.81
C LEU A 43 5.13 5.92 9.47
N LEU A 44 4.26 6.10 10.47
CA LEU A 44 2.83 6.34 10.25
C LEU A 44 2.58 7.63 9.48
N MET A 45 3.31 8.70 9.76
CA MET A 45 3.21 9.97 9.04
C MET A 45 3.62 9.79 7.57
N ILE A 46 4.72 9.09 7.29
CA ILE A 46 5.15 8.77 5.91
C ILE A 46 4.05 7.96 5.20
N ALA A 47 3.52 6.91 5.84
CA ALA A 47 2.46 6.09 5.27
C ALA A 47 1.21 6.90 4.95
N ALA A 48 0.81 7.81 5.85
CA ALA A 48 -0.33 8.70 5.66
C ALA A 48 -0.13 9.66 4.48
N VAL A 49 1.06 10.26 4.34
CA VAL A 49 1.40 11.14 3.21
C VAL A 49 1.37 10.38 1.89
N VAL A 50 1.98 9.19 1.83
CA VAL A 50 1.97 8.35 0.62
C VAL A 50 0.55 7.98 0.23
N LEU A 51 -0.27 7.55 1.21
CA LEU A 51 -1.66 7.20 0.98
C LEU A 51 -2.48 8.39 0.47
N PHE A 52 -2.32 9.56 1.09
CA PHE A 52 -2.99 10.79 0.69
C PHE A 52 -2.66 11.19 -0.75
N LEU A 53 -1.37 11.17 -1.12
CA LEU A 53 -0.93 11.46 -2.48
C LEU A 53 -1.46 10.45 -3.49
N ALA A 54 -1.42 9.15 -3.16
CA ALA A 54 -1.93 8.10 -4.03
C ALA A 54 -3.44 8.23 -4.28
N ILE A 55 -4.23 8.44 -3.23
CA ILE A 55 -5.69 8.62 -3.32
C ILE A 55 -6.03 9.87 -4.11
N SER A 56 -5.43 11.02 -3.77
CA SER A 56 -5.70 12.31 -4.41
C SER A 56 -5.42 12.23 -5.92
N THR A 57 -4.26 11.67 -6.28
CA THR A 57 -3.88 11.51 -7.70
C THR A 57 -4.81 10.53 -8.43
N GLY A 58 -5.20 9.44 -7.77
CA GLY A 58 -6.17 8.48 -8.31
C GLY A 58 -7.51 9.13 -8.62
N ILE A 59 -8.07 9.89 -7.68
CA ILE A 59 -9.35 10.60 -7.87
C ILE A 59 -9.25 11.62 -9.00
N ILE A 60 -8.18 12.42 -9.05
CA ILE A 60 -8.01 13.45 -10.09
C ILE A 60 -7.92 12.80 -11.49
N LEU A 61 -7.14 11.73 -11.64
CA LEU A 61 -6.98 11.04 -12.92
C LEU A 61 -8.29 10.35 -13.35
N THR A 62 -8.99 9.70 -12.43
CA THR A 62 -10.29 9.07 -12.71
C THR A 62 -11.33 10.11 -13.12
N ARG A 63 -11.40 11.26 -12.43
CA ARG A 63 -12.28 12.39 -12.81
C ARG A 63 -11.98 12.89 -14.22
N ARG A 64 -10.71 13.14 -14.54
CA ARG A 64 -10.28 13.63 -15.86
C ARG A 64 -10.61 12.62 -16.97
N LYS A 65 -10.42 11.32 -16.73
CA LYS A 65 -10.74 10.26 -17.69
C LYS A 65 -12.25 10.15 -17.92
N ALA A 66 -13.05 10.15 -16.86
CA ALA A 66 -14.51 10.09 -16.94
C ALA A 66 -15.09 11.29 -17.71
N GLN A 67 -14.59 12.51 -17.43
CA GLN A 67 -14.98 13.72 -18.17
C GLN A 67 -14.61 13.65 -19.65
N LYS A 68 -13.43 13.14 -19.99
CA LYS A 68 -12.99 12.99 -21.39
C LYS A 68 -13.84 11.97 -22.17
N ASN A 69 -14.34 10.94 -21.49
CA ASN A 69 -15.12 9.85 -22.09
C ASN A 69 -16.64 10.08 -22.02
N GLY A 70 -17.12 11.16 -21.40
CA GLY A 70 -18.55 11.42 -21.21
C GLY A 70 -19.25 10.43 -20.24
N GLU A 71 -18.48 9.71 -19.42
CA GLU A 71 -18.99 8.70 -18.50
C GLU A 71 -19.31 9.31 -17.12
N HIS A 72 -20.42 8.89 -16.51
CA HIS A 72 -20.76 9.27 -15.14
C HIS A 72 -19.83 8.56 -14.14
N MET A 73 -19.06 9.34 -13.37
CA MET A 73 -18.11 8.79 -12.38
C MET A 73 -18.77 8.01 -11.21
N PHE A 74 -20.09 8.15 -11.04
CA PHE A 74 -20.85 7.62 -9.91
C PHE A 74 -22.05 6.76 -10.35
N ASP A 75 -21.86 5.91 -11.36
CA ASP A 75 -22.87 4.88 -11.64
C ASP A 75 -22.85 3.77 -10.56
N LYS A 76 -23.93 3.01 -10.44
CA LYS A 76 -24.15 1.94 -9.46
C LYS A 76 -22.98 0.94 -9.41
N THR A 77 -22.36 0.66 -10.55
CA THR A 77 -21.19 -0.23 -10.66
C THR A 77 -19.95 0.37 -10.00
N ALA A 78 -19.70 1.68 -10.18
CA ALA A 78 -18.58 2.37 -9.56
C ALA A 78 -18.72 2.42 -8.03
N ILE A 79 -19.93 2.66 -7.52
CA ILE A 79 -20.22 2.63 -6.08
C ILE A 79 -19.96 1.23 -5.50
N LYS A 80 -20.44 0.17 -6.16
CA LYS A 80 -20.18 -1.21 -5.74
C LYS A 80 -18.70 -1.53 -5.71
N LEU A 81 -17.94 -1.09 -6.71
CA LEU A 81 -16.48 -1.24 -6.75
C LEU A 81 -15.82 -0.60 -5.52
N VAL A 82 -16.16 0.66 -5.23
CA VAL A 82 -15.59 1.41 -4.11
C VAL A 82 -15.92 0.76 -2.77
N ILE A 83 -17.18 0.34 -2.56
CA ILE A 83 -17.58 -0.32 -1.32
C ILE A 83 -16.82 -1.65 -1.13
N ASN A 84 -16.77 -2.48 -2.18
CA ASN A 84 -16.08 -3.76 -2.13
C ASN A 84 -14.56 -3.61 -1.95
N PHE A 85 -13.98 -2.51 -2.41
CA PHE A 85 -12.59 -2.17 -2.15
C PHE A 85 -12.37 -1.67 -0.71
N LEU A 86 -13.24 -0.77 -0.22
CA LEU A 86 -13.07 -0.13 1.08
C LEU A 86 -13.28 -1.08 2.25
N ILE A 87 -14.19 -2.06 2.15
CA ILE A 87 -14.47 -2.97 3.26
C ILE A 87 -13.21 -3.73 3.69
N PRO A 88 -12.49 -4.48 2.82
CA PRO A 88 -11.26 -5.15 3.23
C PRO A 88 -10.14 -4.17 3.59
N LEU A 89 -10.02 -3.05 2.86
CA LEU A 89 -8.96 -2.08 3.11
C LEU A 89 -9.09 -1.41 4.49
N ALA A 90 -10.29 -0.95 4.84
CA ALA A 90 -10.58 -0.34 6.14
C ALA A 90 -10.39 -1.35 7.27
N THR A 91 -10.88 -2.59 7.08
CA THR A 91 -10.70 -3.67 8.05
C THR A 91 -9.21 -3.96 8.29
N GLY A 92 -8.43 -4.08 7.23
CA GLY A 92 -6.99 -4.30 7.32
C GLY A 92 -6.22 -3.12 7.93
N GLY A 93 -6.62 -1.89 7.61
CA GLY A 93 -6.04 -0.68 8.19
C GLY A 93 -6.28 -0.59 9.70
N ILE A 94 -7.52 -0.83 10.14
CA ILE A 94 -7.87 -0.88 11.57
C ILE A 94 -7.10 -2.02 12.25
N PHE A 95 -7.04 -3.20 11.62
CA PHE A 95 -6.31 -4.34 12.17
C PHE A 95 -4.79 -4.06 12.29
N ALA A 96 -4.20 -3.38 11.32
CA ALA A 96 -2.81 -2.95 11.38
C ALA A 96 -2.56 -1.96 12.55
N LEU A 97 -3.48 -1.04 12.80
CA LEU A 97 -3.40 -0.13 13.96
C LEU A 97 -3.52 -0.88 15.30
N ILE A 98 -4.40 -1.88 15.37
CA ILE A 98 -4.52 -2.75 16.57
C ILE A 98 -3.21 -3.50 16.80
N LEU A 99 -2.59 -4.05 15.76
CA LEU A 99 -1.30 -4.74 15.86
C LEU A 99 -0.19 -3.80 16.36
N LEU A 100 -0.17 -2.55 15.87
CA LEU A 100 0.75 -1.52 16.39
C LEU A 100 0.51 -1.25 17.87
N GLN A 101 -0.75 -1.07 18.29
CA GLN A 101 -1.11 -0.84 19.68
C GLN A 101 -0.68 -2.01 20.59
N LYS A 102 -0.72 -3.25 20.07
CA LYS A 102 -0.30 -4.46 20.78
C LYS A 102 1.21 -4.74 20.69
N GLY A 103 1.98 -3.90 20.01
CA GLY A 103 3.43 -4.05 19.86
C GLY A 103 3.88 -5.02 18.76
N PHE A 104 2.96 -5.58 17.97
CA PHE A 104 3.23 -6.48 16.85
C PHE A 104 3.60 -5.74 15.56
N VAL A 105 4.57 -4.81 15.66
CA VAL A 105 4.96 -3.89 14.57
C VAL A 105 5.43 -4.64 13.31
N GLY A 106 6.08 -5.79 13.47
CA GLY A 106 6.57 -6.61 12.37
C GLY A 106 5.48 -7.13 11.42
N PHE A 107 4.23 -7.19 11.87
CA PHE A 107 3.10 -7.72 11.09
C PHE A 107 2.29 -6.64 10.35
N VAL A 108 2.61 -5.36 10.53
CA VAL A 108 1.89 -4.26 9.87
C VAL A 108 2.05 -4.33 8.36
N ALA A 109 3.28 -4.48 7.87
CA ALA A 109 3.57 -4.60 6.45
C ALA A 109 2.86 -5.80 5.78
N PRO A 110 2.97 -7.04 6.28
CA PRO A 110 2.27 -8.17 5.66
C PRO A 110 0.74 -8.03 5.73
N VAL A 111 0.18 -7.54 6.84
CA VAL A 111 -1.29 -7.32 6.96
C VAL A 111 -1.78 -6.29 5.94
N THR A 112 -1.08 -5.17 5.79
CA THR A 112 -1.48 -4.16 4.79
C THR A 112 -1.42 -4.72 3.37
N LEU A 113 -0.41 -5.53 3.02
CA LEU A 113 -0.32 -6.20 1.72
C LEU A 113 -1.47 -7.19 1.48
N ILE A 114 -1.77 -8.04 2.48
CA ILE A 114 -2.83 -9.05 2.38
C ILE A 114 -4.19 -8.38 2.21
N PHE A 115 -4.55 -7.45 3.09
CA PHE A 115 -5.86 -6.81 3.05
C PHE A 115 -6.03 -5.88 1.85
N TYR A 116 -4.96 -5.21 1.40
CA TYR A 116 -4.98 -4.50 0.13
C TYR A 116 -5.20 -5.46 -1.04
N GLY A 117 -4.50 -6.60 -1.06
CA GLY A 117 -4.68 -7.60 -2.10
C GLY A 117 -6.10 -8.17 -2.13
N LEU A 118 -6.70 -8.43 -0.96
CA LEU A 118 -8.10 -8.81 -0.82
C LEU A 118 -9.05 -7.70 -1.29
N ALA A 119 -8.76 -6.43 -0.98
CA ALA A 119 -9.52 -5.30 -1.49
C ALA A 119 -9.52 -5.26 -3.02
N CYS A 120 -8.37 -5.48 -3.67
CA CYS A 120 -8.27 -5.56 -5.13
C CYS A 120 -9.06 -6.75 -5.70
N VAL A 121 -8.95 -7.93 -5.10
CA VAL A 121 -9.69 -9.13 -5.57
C VAL A 121 -11.20 -8.90 -5.42
N ASN A 122 -11.65 -8.35 -4.30
CA ASN A 122 -13.07 -8.09 -4.06
C ASN A 122 -13.63 -7.01 -5.00
N ALA A 123 -12.89 -5.92 -5.21
CA ALA A 123 -13.26 -4.86 -6.14
C ALA A 123 -13.27 -5.33 -7.61
N SER A 124 -12.47 -6.37 -7.94
CA SER A 124 -12.31 -6.82 -9.32
C SER A 124 -13.59 -7.35 -9.98
N GLN A 125 -14.57 -7.78 -9.18
CA GLN A 125 -15.87 -8.26 -9.68
C GLN A 125 -16.70 -7.16 -10.34
N HIS A 126 -16.38 -5.89 -10.04
CA HIS A 126 -17.11 -4.72 -10.54
C HIS A 126 -16.26 -3.85 -11.46
N THR A 127 -15.09 -4.33 -11.90
CA THR A 127 -14.20 -3.61 -12.82
C THR A 127 -13.88 -4.44 -14.04
N PHE A 128 -13.81 -3.80 -15.21
CA PHE A 128 -13.19 -4.37 -16.40
C PHE A 128 -11.68 -4.27 -16.27
N GLY A 129 -11.04 -5.21 -15.57
CA GLY A 129 -9.60 -5.13 -15.40
C GLY A 129 -8.95 -6.33 -14.74
N HIS A 130 -7.70 -6.56 -15.13
CA HIS A 130 -6.81 -7.57 -14.56
C HIS A 130 -6.35 -7.24 -13.11
N VAL A 131 -7.07 -6.36 -12.38
CA VAL A 131 -6.69 -5.93 -11.03
C VAL A 131 -6.68 -7.08 -10.03
N LYS A 132 -7.46 -8.15 -10.28
CA LYS A 132 -7.43 -9.38 -9.47
C LYS A 132 -6.04 -10.01 -9.40
N TYR A 133 -5.24 -9.93 -10.48
CA TYR A 133 -3.90 -10.50 -10.50
C TYR A 133 -2.92 -9.69 -9.64
N LEU A 134 -3.06 -8.35 -9.64
CA LEU A 134 -2.35 -7.50 -8.69
C LEU A 134 -2.74 -7.82 -7.24
N GLY A 135 -4.04 -8.10 -7.02
CA GLY A 135 -4.55 -8.54 -5.73
C GLY A 135 -3.92 -9.85 -5.25
N PHE A 136 -3.95 -10.90 -6.07
CA PHE A 136 -3.32 -12.19 -5.76
C PHE A 136 -1.82 -12.07 -5.52
N ALA A 137 -1.11 -11.29 -6.33
CA ALA A 137 0.32 -11.06 -6.14
C ALA A 137 0.61 -10.43 -4.76
N ASN A 138 -0.16 -9.42 -4.34
CA ASN A 138 -0.02 -8.80 -3.02
C ASN A 138 -0.41 -9.73 -1.87
N ILE A 139 -1.44 -10.57 -2.03
CA ILE A 139 -1.82 -11.58 -1.03
C ILE A 139 -0.67 -12.57 -0.82
N ILE A 140 -0.15 -13.16 -1.90
CA ILE A 140 0.95 -14.12 -1.84
C ILE A 140 2.19 -13.46 -1.21
N LEU A 141 2.55 -12.26 -1.65
CA LEU A 141 3.70 -11.53 -1.12
C LEU A 141 3.53 -11.19 0.36
N GLY A 142 2.33 -10.79 0.78
CA GLY A 142 2.02 -10.50 2.17
C GLY A 142 2.08 -11.75 3.05
N LEU A 143 1.56 -12.89 2.57
CA LEU A 143 1.70 -14.17 3.27
C LEU A 143 3.17 -14.59 3.41
N ILE A 144 3.97 -14.47 2.36
CA ILE A 144 5.42 -14.72 2.43
C ILE A 144 6.07 -13.77 3.45
N SER A 145 5.72 -12.48 3.41
CA SER A 145 6.26 -11.49 4.33
C SER A 145 5.96 -11.78 5.80
N THR A 146 4.92 -12.55 6.14
CA THR A 146 4.68 -12.97 7.54
C THR A 146 5.77 -13.88 8.09
N GLN A 147 6.46 -14.63 7.22
CA GLN A 147 7.52 -15.57 7.60
C GLN A 147 8.88 -14.89 7.78
N TYR A 148 9.04 -13.67 7.26
CA TYR A 148 10.30 -12.91 7.27
C TYR A 148 10.14 -11.59 8.03
N VAL A 149 9.86 -11.69 9.33
CA VAL A 149 9.71 -10.52 10.22
C VAL A 149 11.02 -9.71 10.22
N GLY A 150 10.90 -8.39 10.07
CA GLY A 150 12.03 -7.46 9.92
C GLY A 150 12.31 -7.03 8.48
N TYR A 151 11.89 -7.82 7.48
CA TYR A 151 11.99 -7.45 6.06
C TYR A 151 10.72 -6.78 5.52
N GLY A 152 9.76 -6.46 6.39
CA GLY A 152 8.44 -5.95 6.00
C GLY A 152 8.49 -4.73 5.07
N LEU A 153 9.43 -3.81 5.26
CA LEU A 153 9.57 -2.65 4.37
C LEU A 153 9.95 -3.03 2.93
N TYR A 154 10.79 -4.06 2.74
CA TYR A 154 11.15 -4.55 1.41
C TYR A 154 9.96 -5.19 0.70
N PHE A 155 9.25 -6.08 1.39
CA PHE A 155 8.02 -6.68 0.86
C PHE A 155 6.97 -5.61 0.55
N TRP A 156 6.82 -4.61 1.43
CA TRP A 156 5.91 -3.49 1.21
C TRP A 156 6.30 -2.67 -0.03
N ALA A 157 7.59 -2.36 -0.22
CA ALA A 157 8.09 -1.66 -1.40
C ALA A 157 7.90 -2.47 -2.69
N ILE A 158 8.04 -3.80 -2.64
CA ILE A 158 7.77 -4.68 -3.79
C ILE A 158 6.26 -4.65 -4.13
N GLY A 159 5.40 -4.86 -3.14
CA GLY A 159 3.95 -4.92 -3.36
C GLY A 159 3.34 -3.57 -3.78
N PHE A 160 3.54 -2.53 -2.97
CA PHE A 160 2.98 -1.21 -3.25
C PHE A 160 3.76 -0.40 -4.29
N GLY A 161 5.04 -0.70 -4.48
CA GLY A 161 5.90 -0.03 -5.46
C GLY A 161 5.97 -0.79 -6.78
N VAL A 162 6.75 -1.87 -6.81
CA VAL A 162 7.12 -2.59 -8.03
C VAL A 162 5.89 -3.17 -8.73
N PHE A 163 5.02 -3.90 -8.02
CA PHE A 163 3.84 -4.50 -8.65
C PHE A 163 2.90 -3.45 -9.23
N HIS A 164 2.77 -2.28 -8.60
CA HIS A 164 1.93 -1.20 -9.10
C HIS A 164 2.51 -0.51 -10.33
N ILE A 165 3.84 -0.40 -10.43
CA ILE A 165 4.52 0.11 -11.63
C ILE A 165 4.31 -0.85 -12.79
N ILE A 166 4.57 -2.15 -12.58
CA ILE A 166 4.37 -3.19 -13.59
C ILE A 166 2.91 -3.23 -14.04
N TYR A 167 1.98 -3.32 -13.11
CA TYR A 167 0.54 -3.34 -13.41
C TYR A 167 0.10 -2.09 -14.17
N GLY A 168 0.51 -0.90 -13.71
CA GLY A 168 0.18 0.37 -14.35
C GLY A 168 0.73 0.45 -15.79
N GLY A 169 1.96 -0.01 -16.02
CA GLY A 169 2.56 -0.07 -17.35
C GLY A 169 1.85 -1.07 -18.28
N LEU A 170 1.56 -2.27 -17.78
CA LEU A 170 0.83 -3.30 -18.55
C LEU A 170 -0.56 -2.82 -18.95
N MET A 171 -1.30 -2.20 -18.03
CA MET A 171 -2.63 -1.66 -18.32
C MET A 171 -2.58 -0.52 -19.33
N TYR A 172 -1.55 0.33 -19.28
CA TYR A 172 -1.36 1.40 -20.26
C TYR A 172 -1.19 0.83 -21.68
N ILE A 173 -0.30 -0.16 -21.83
CA ILE A 173 -0.03 -0.82 -23.13
C ILE A 173 -1.27 -1.59 -23.63
N LEU A 174 -1.98 -2.29 -22.74
CA LEU A 174 -3.21 -3.01 -23.09
C LEU A 174 -4.30 -2.05 -23.59
N LEU A 175 -4.52 -0.92 -22.91
CA LEU A 175 -5.51 0.08 -23.32
C LEU A 175 -5.17 0.71 -24.68
N GLU A 176 -3.90 1.03 -24.94
CA GLU A 176 -3.47 1.58 -26.23
C GLU A 176 -3.68 0.59 -27.39
N ARG A 177 -3.53 -0.71 -27.14
CA ARG A 177 -3.71 -1.75 -28.17
C ARG A 177 -5.18 -2.01 -28.52
N THR A 178 -6.10 -1.87 -27.57
CA THR A 178 -7.54 -2.09 -27.82
C THR A 178 -8.23 -0.86 -28.43
N ALA A 179 -7.58 0.31 -28.42
CA ALA A 179 -8.08 1.54 -29.03
C ALA A 179 -7.71 1.72 -30.52
N LYS A 180 -7.04 0.72 -31.12
CA LYS A 180 -6.77 0.62 -32.56
C LYS A 180 -7.65 -0.46 -33.18
#